data_AF-A0A8I5KXK5-F1
#
_entry.id   AF-A0A8I5KXK5-F1
#
_cell.length_a   1.000
_cell.length_b   1.000
_cell.length_c   1.000
_cell.angle_alpha   90.00
_cell.angle_beta   90.00
_cell.angle_gamma   90.00
#
_symmetry.space_group_name_H-M   'P 1'
#
loop_
_entity.id
_entity.type
_entity.pdbx_description
1 polymer ?
#
loop_
_entity_poly.entity_id
_entity_poly.type
_entity_poly.pdbx_seq_one_letter_code
_entity_poly.pdbx_strand_id
1 'polypeptide(L)'
;MECDLMETDILESLEDLGYKGPLLEDGALSQAVSAGASSPEFTKLCAWLVSELRVLCKLEENVQATNSPSEAEEFQLEVSGLLGEMNCPYLSLTSGDVTKRLLIQKNCLLLLIKGNISKSST
;
A
#
# COMPACT_ATOMS: atom_id res chain seq x y z
N MET A 1 0.64 19.84 1.69
CA MET A 1 -0.67 20.16 1.09
C MET A 1 -1.16 19.08 0.13
N GLU A 2 -0.38 18.60 -0.85
CA GLU A 2 -0.85 17.50 -1.74
C GLU A 2 -0.93 16.14 -1.03
N CYS A 3 0.06 15.78 -0.19
CA CYS A 3 0.03 14.52 0.58
C CYS A 3 -1.07 14.51 1.66
N ASP A 4 -1.38 15.66 2.26
CA ASP A 4 -2.38 15.75 3.34
C ASP A 4 -3.80 15.45 2.82
N LEU A 5 -4.10 15.91 1.59
CA LEU A 5 -5.36 15.60 0.92
C LEU A 5 -5.44 14.11 0.57
N MET A 6 -4.35 13.55 0.04
CA MET A 6 -4.22 12.12 -0.25
C MET A 6 -4.41 11.24 0.99
N GLU A 7 -3.83 11.62 2.12
CA GLU A 7 -4.00 10.91 3.39
C GLU A 7 -5.47 10.93 3.85
N THR A 8 -6.14 12.08 3.74
CA THR A 8 -7.55 12.21 4.10
C THR A 8 -8.43 11.28 3.25
N ASP A 9 -8.26 11.29 1.93
CA ASP A 9 -9.00 10.42 1.00
C ASP A 9 -8.78 8.93 1.30
N ILE A 10 -7.55 8.55 1.67
CA ILE A 10 -7.23 7.17 2.08
C ILE A 10 -7.97 6.81 3.36
N LEU A 11 -7.94 7.67 4.38
CA LEU A 11 -8.57 7.40 5.66
C LEU A 11 -10.08 7.19 5.52
N GLU A 12 -10.76 8.08 4.78
CA GLU A 12 -12.20 7.92 4.47
C GLU A 12 -12.46 6.60 3.73
N SER A 13 -11.64 6.26 2.74
CA SER A 13 -11.77 4.99 2.01
C SER A 13 -11.53 3.76 2.90
N LEU A 14 -10.61 3.83 3.85
CA LEU A 14 -10.35 2.75 4.79
C LEU A 14 -11.52 2.53 5.74
N GLU A 15 -12.15 3.61 6.22
CA GLU A 15 -13.36 3.55 7.01
C GLU A 15 -14.52 2.93 6.23
N ASP A 16 -14.70 3.31 4.96
CA ASP A 16 -15.72 2.75 4.06
C ASP A 16 -15.53 1.26 3.80
N LEU A 17 -14.27 0.81 3.69
CA LEU A 17 -13.93 -0.61 3.58
C LEU A 17 -14.06 -1.37 4.92
N GLY A 18 -14.31 -0.66 6.03
CA GLY A 18 -14.47 -1.24 7.35
C GLY A 18 -13.16 -1.60 8.04
N TYR A 19 -12.04 -1.01 7.63
CA TYR A 19 -10.77 -1.11 8.33
C TYR A 19 -10.90 -0.54 9.75
N LYS A 20 -10.29 -1.20 10.74
CA LYS A 20 -10.32 -0.80 12.16
C LYS A 20 -8.94 -0.82 12.82
N GLY A 21 -7.90 -0.72 12.00
CA GLY A 21 -6.53 -0.75 12.50
C GLY A 21 -6.08 0.62 13.04
N PRO A 22 -4.88 0.65 13.66
CA PRO A 22 -4.36 1.84 14.34
C PRO A 22 -4.04 3.00 13.41
N LEU A 23 -3.97 2.77 12.08
CA LEU A 23 -3.67 3.82 11.12
C LEU A 23 -4.79 4.84 10.92
N LEU A 24 -5.98 4.59 11.45
CA LEU A 24 -7.07 5.57 11.51
C LEU A 24 -6.87 6.64 12.60
N GLU A 25 -5.91 6.45 13.51
CA GLU A 25 -5.58 7.46 14.51
C GLU A 25 -4.88 8.67 13.86
N ASP A 26 -5.10 9.86 14.43
CA ASP A 26 -4.56 11.12 13.91
C ASP A 26 -3.03 11.06 13.77
N GLY A 27 -2.55 11.30 12.54
CA GLY A 27 -1.12 11.28 12.20
C GLY A 27 -0.47 9.89 12.12
N ALA A 28 -1.17 8.80 12.46
CA ALA A 28 -0.62 7.45 12.43
C ALA A 28 -0.30 7.00 11.00
N LEU A 29 -1.22 7.24 10.05
CA LEU A 29 -0.99 6.97 8.63
C LEU A 29 0.24 7.71 8.11
N SER A 30 0.36 9.01 8.40
CA SER A 30 1.47 9.84 7.94
C SER A 30 2.83 9.34 8.42
N GLN A 31 2.92 8.90 9.69
CA GLN A 31 4.12 8.30 10.24
C GLN A 31 4.46 6.98 9.55
N ALA A 32 3.46 6.11 9.35
CA ALA A 32 3.65 4.82 8.70
C ALA A 32 4.11 4.96 7.25
N VAL A 33 3.48 5.83 6.44
CA VAL A 33 3.88 6.06 5.05
C VAL A 33 5.23 6.76 4.92
N SER A 34 5.63 7.54 5.92
CA SER A 34 6.95 8.18 5.96
C SER A 34 8.07 7.17 6.19
N ALA A 35 7.82 6.13 6.99
CA ALA A 35 8.73 5.01 7.20
C ALA A 35 8.64 3.95 6.07
N GLY A 36 7.51 3.92 5.35
CA GLY A 36 7.32 3.09 4.17
C GLY A 36 7.44 1.60 4.47
N ALA A 37 8.14 0.85 3.60
CA ALA A 37 8.34 -0.59 3.77
C ALA A 37 9.04 -0.99 5.08
N SER A 38 9.71 -0.04 5.76
CA SER A 38 10.32 -0.29 7.07
C SER A 38 9.32 -0.23 8.23
N SER A 39 8.11 0.28 8.04
CA SER A 39 7.05 0.32 9.08
C SER A 39 6.20 -0.94 9.02
N PRO A 40 6.17 -1.74 10.10
CA PRO A 40 5.24 -2.86 10.25
C PRO A 40 3.77 -2.44 10.09
N GLU A 41 3.41 -1.23 10.54
CA GLU A 41 2.04 -0.73 10.45
C GLU A 41 1.64 -0.49 9.00
N PHE A 42 2.53 0.12 8.21
CA PHE A 42 2.31 0.32 6.77
C PHE A 42 2.20 -1.02 6.04
N THR A 43 3.14 -1.94 6.28
CA THR A 43 3.13 -3.24 5.58
C THR A 43 1.93 -4.11 5.98
N LYS A 44 1.45 -4.02 7.23
CA LYS A 44 0.18 -4.64 7.67
C LYS A 44 -1.02 -4.09 6.92
N LEU A 45 -1.09 -2.78 6.71
CA LEU A 45 -2.16 -2.18 5.92
C LEU A 45 -2.13 -2.66 4.48
N CYS A 46 -0.94 -2.69 3.85
CA CYS A 46 -0.78 -3.23 2.51
C CYS A 46 -1.23 -4.70 2.44
N ALA A 47 -0.76 -5.56 3.35
CA ALA A 47 -1.15 -6.97 3.40
C ALA A 47 -2.67 -7.14 3.56
N TRP A 48 -3.31 -6.30 4.37
CA TRP A 48 -4.76 -6.30 4.52
C TRP A 48 -5.47 -5.89 3.22
N LEU A 49 -5.07 -4.79 2.58
CA LEU A 49 -5.63 -4.37 1.29
C LEU A 49 -5.45 -5.44 0.21
N VAL A 50 -4.29 -6.08 0.18
CA VAL A 50 -4.02 -7.18 -0.76
C VAL A 50 -4.94 -8.36 -0.49
N SER A 51 -5.22 -8.69 0.77
CA SER A 51 -6.17 -9.76 1.10
C SER A 51 -7.58 -9.46 0.58
N GLU A 52 -8.04 -8.21 0.66
CA GLU A 52 -9.32 -7.78 0.09
C GLU A 52 -9.28 -7.83 -1.45
N LEU A 53 -8.20 -7.35 -2.06
CA LEU A 53 -8.00 -7.40 -3.51
C LEU A 53 -7.94 -8.83 -4.05
N ARG A 54 -7.35 -9.78 -3.33
CA ARG A 54 -7.30 -11.18 -3.74
C ARG A 54 -8.70 -11.78 -3.86
N VAL A 55 -9.61 -11.41 -2.96
CA VAL A 55 -11.02 -11.85 -3.03
C VAL A 55 -11.72 -11.25 -4.26
N LEU A 56 -11.45 -9.98 -4.58
CA LEU A 56 -12.09 -9.27 -5.69
C LEU A 56 -11.52 -9.62 -7.07
N CYS A 57 -10.20 -9.73 -7.17
CA CYS A 57 -9.44 -9.83 -8.42
C CYS A 57 -8.89 -11.25 -8.69
N LYS A 58 -9.04 -12.20 -7.74
CA LYS A 58 -8.53 -13.57 -7.82
C LYS A 58 -7.00 -13.64 -8.05
N LEU A 59 -6.27 -12.77 -7.38
CA LEU A 59 -4.82 -12.67 -7.49
C LEU A 59 -4.14 -13.88 -6.85
N GLU A 60 -3.13 -14.42 -7.53
CA GLU A 60 -2.31 -15.52 -7.03
C GLU A 60 -1.31 -15.00 -5.99
N GLU A 61 -0.70 -13.85 -6.28
CA GLU A 61 0.29 -13.20 -5.41
C GLU A 61 -0.30 -12.80 -4.06
N ASN A 62 0.56 -12.84 -3.04
CA ASN A 62 0.23 -12.48 -1.68
C ASN A 62 1.36 -11.64 -1.10
N VAL A 63 1.00 -10.66 -0.27
CA VAL A 63 1.96 -9.79 0.40
C VAL A 63 1.89 -10.04 1.89
N GLN A 64 3.03 -10.26 2.53
CA GLN A 64 3.12 -10.51 3.95
C GLN A 64 3.55 -9.26 4.71
N ALA A 65 2.87 -9.00 5.82
CA ALA A 65 3.25 -7.90 6.69
C ALA A 65 4.63 -8.17 7.30
N THR A 66 5.44 -7.12 7.41
CA THR A 66 6.75 -7.20 8.05
C THR A 66 6.62 -7.11 9.57
N ASN A 67 7.45 -7.85 10.29
CA ASN A 67 7.60 -7.74 11.74
C ASN A 67 8.79 -6.85 12.12
N SER A 68 9.71 -6.64 11.17
CA SER A 68 10.94 -5.89 11.37
C SER A 68 11.39 -5.19 10.08
N PRO A 69 12.17 -4.10 10.16
CA PRO A 69 12.70 -3.42 8.97
C PRO A 69 13.60 -4.31 8.09
N SER A 70 14.19 -5.38 8.63
CA SER A 70 14.99 -6.33 7.83
C SER A 70 14.17 -7.12 6.80
N GLU A 71 12.86 -7.22 6.98
CA GLU A 71 11.94 -7.88 6.05
C GLU A 71 11.43 -6.92 4.95
N ALA A 72 11.81 -5.64 5.01
CA ALA A 72 11.32 -4.60 4.09
C ALA A 72 11.72 -4.84 2.62
N GLU A 73 12.87 -5.49 2.38
CA GLU A 73 13.30 -5.83 1.02
C GLU A 73 12.44 -6.94 0.42
N GLU A 74 12.17 -7.99 1.20
CA GLU A 74 11.32 -9.11 0.80
C GLU A 74 9.88 -8.64 0.52
N PHE A 75 9.31 -7.85 1.44
CA PHE A 75 8.01 -7.21 1.24
C PHE A 75 7.92 -6.41 -0.06
N GLN A 76 8.94 -5.62 -0.38
CA GLN A 76 8.96 -4.83 -1.61
C GLN A 76 9.00 -5.70 -2.88
N LEU A 77 9.63 -6.87 -2.82
CA LEU A 77 9.63 -7.83 -3.92
C LEU A 77 8.23 -8.43 -4.13
N GLU A 78 7.57 -8.86 -3.05
CA GLU A 78 6.19 -9.38 -3.09
C GLU A 78 5.22 -8.33 -3.66
N VAL A 79 5.30 -7.08 -3.18
CA VAL A 79 4.47 -5.99 -3.71
C VAL A 79 4.78 -5.75 -5.20
N SER A 80 6.04 -5.85 -5.62
CA SER A 80 6.38 -5.67 -7.04
C SER A 80 5.81 -6.77 -7.93
N GLY A 81 5.76 -8.02 -7.47
CA GLY A 81 5.15 -9.11 -8.22
C GLY A 81 3.64 -8.97 -8.31
N LEU A 82 2.98 -8.62 -7.20
CA LEU A 82 1.55 -8.28 -7.17
C LEU A 82 1.21 -7.13 -8.14
N LEU A 83 1.99 -6.04 -8.12
CA LEU A 83 1.78 -4.90 -9.02
C LEU A 83 1.99 -5.30 -10.49
N GLY A 84 2.88 -6.25 -10.76
CA GLY A 84 3.06 -6.86 -12.08
C GLY A 84 1.83 -7.64 -12.52
N GLU A 85 1.27 -8.49 -11.64
CA GLU A 85 0.05 -9.26 -11.89
C GLU A 85 -1.15 -8.35 -12.17
N MET A 86 -1.27 -7.25 -11.41
CA MET A 86 -2.31 -6.24 -11.59
C MET A 86 -2.08 -5.31 -12.79
N ASN A 87 -1.00 -5.48 -13.56
CA ASN A 87 -0.60 -4.59 -14.67
C ASN A 87 -0.58 -3.11 -14.25
N CYS A 88 0.03 -2.81 -13.11
CA CYS A 88 0.05 -1.46 -12.54
C CYS A 88 0.66 -0.45 -13.53
N PRO A 89 -0.08 0.61 -13.92
CA PRO A 89 0.38 1.57 -14.93
C PRO A 89 1.39 2.58 -14.37
N TYR A 90 1.60 2.60 -13.05
CA TYR A 90 2.45 3.58 -12.39
C TYR A 90 3.91 3.13 -12.40
N LEU A 91 4.68 3.70 -13.33
CA LEU A 91 6.11 3.42 -13.46
C LEU A 91 6.90 3.71 -12.17
N SER A 92 6.46 4.67 -11.36
CA SER A 92 7.08 4.96 -10.04
C SER A 92 7.03 3.78 -9.07
N LEU A 93 6.10 2.84 -9.26
CA LEU A 93 5.94 1.63 -8.44
C LEU A 93 6.48 0.36 -9.11
N THR A 94 6.60 0.35 -10.44
CA THR A 94 7.01 -0.84 -11.21
C THR A 94 8.40 -0.75 -11.84
N SER A 95 9.00 0.44 -11.91
CA SER A 95 10.30 0.70 -12.55
C SER A 95 11.36 1.18 -11.56
N GLY A 96 12.63 1.03 -11.91
CA GLY A 96 13.76 1.38 -11.05
C GLY A 96 14.07 0.33 -9.98
N ASP A 97 14.82 0.73 -8.95
CA ASP A 97 15.27 -0.16 -7.88
C ASP A 97 14.12 -0.55 -6.94
N VAL A 98 13.78 -1.85 -6.92
CA VAL A 98 12.60 -2.38 -6.22
C VAL A 98 12.61 -2.11 -4.72
N THR A 99 13.78 -2.15 -4.08
CA THR A 99 13.91 -1.99 -2.62
C THR A 99 13.86 -0.54 -2.16
N LYS A 100 13.75 0.41 -3.09
CA LYS A 100 13.69 1.85 -2.81
C LYS A 100 12.34 2.47 -3.13
N ARG A 101 11.46 1.76 -3.85
CA ARG A 101 10.20 2.34 -4.36
C ARG A 101 9.25 2.70 -3.24
N LEU A 102 9.17 1.86 -2.20
CA LEU A 102 8.29 2.06 -1.05
C LEU A 102 9.01 2.69 0.14
N LEU A 103 10.14 3.38 -0.11
CA LEU A 103 10.77 4.26 0.88
C LEU A 103 10.38 5.74 0.66
N ILE A 104 9.65 6.03 -0.42
CA ILE A 104 9.20 7.37 -0.77
C ILE A 104 7.75 7.50 -0.33
N GLN A 105 7.46 8.40 0.61
CA GLN A 105 6.11 8.63 1.14
C GLN A 105 5.05 8.77 0.04
N LYS A 106 5.34 9.53 -1.01
CA LYS A 106 4.43 9.72 -2.16
C LYS A 106 4.10 8.40 -2.86
N ASN A 107 5.06 7.49 -2.99
CA ASN A 107 4.84 6.18 -3.59
C ASN A 107 4.01 5.28 -2.65
N CYS A 108 4.24 5.37 -1.34
CA CYS A 108 3.43 4.67 -0.33
C CYS A 108 1.97 5.11 -0.40
N LEU A 109 1.72 6.43 -0.44
CA LEU A 109 0.37 6.98 -0.60
C LEU A 109 -0.25 6.57 -1.95
N LEU A 110 0.52 6.62 -3.04
CA LEU A 110 0.04 6.19 -4.37
C LEU A 110 -0.38 4.72 -4.39
N LEU A 111 0.38 3.84 -3.71
CA LEU A 111 0.05 2.43 -3.56
C LEU A 111 -1.30 2.25 -2.85
N LEU A 112 -1.57 3.02 -1.78
CA LEU A 112 -2.80 2.93 -1.00
C LEU A 112 -4.03 3.51 -1.73
N ILE A 113 -3.89 4.66 -2.38
CA ILE A 113 -5.01 5.32 -3.11
C ILE A 113 -5.50 4.46 -4.26
N LYS A 114 -4.57 3.83 -5.00
CA LYS A 114 -4.90 3.09 -6.23
C LYS A 114 -4.90 1.58 -6.06
N GLY A 115 -4.51 1.08 -4.89
CA GLY A 115 -4.85 -0.26 -4.41
C GLY A 115 -6.36 -0.41 -4.17
N ASN A 116 -7.09 0.68 -3.99
CA ASN A 116 -8.53 0.71 -4.28
C ASN A 116 -8.73 0.63 -5.80
N ILE A 117 -8.69 -0.60 -6.33
CA ILE A 117 -9.18 -0.94 -7.67
C ILE A 117 -10.70 -0.77 -7.64
N SER A 118 -11.14 0.48 -7.50
CA SER A 118 -12.45 0.91 -7.92
C SER A 118 -12.48 0.67 -9.43
N LYS A 119 -13.41 -0.19 -9.78
CA LYS A 119 -13.86 -0.49 -11.14
C LYS A 119 -13.62 0.70 -12.06
N SER A 120 -12.85 0.48 -13.12
CA SER A 120 -13.12 1.15 -14.39
C SER A 120 -14.52 0.72 -14.85
N SER A 121 -15.54 1.35 -14.28
CA SER A 121 -16.82 1.65 -14.90
C SER A 121 -16.78 3.17 -14.94
N THR A 122 -16.47 3.83 -16.04
CA THR A 122 -16.86 3.64 -17.45
C THR A 122 -15.81 4.31 -18.34
#